data_AF-X1AVH1-F1
#
_entry.id   AF-X1AVH1-F1
#
_cell.length_a   1.000
_cell.length_b   1.000
_cell.length_c   1.000
_cell.angle_alpha   90.00
_cell.angle_beta   90.00
_cell.angle_gamma   90.00
#
_symmetry.space_group_name_H-M   'P 1'
#
loop_
_entity.id
_entity.type
_entity.pdbx_description
1 polymer ?
#
loop_
_entity_poly.entity_id
_entity_poly.type
_entity_poly.pdbx_seq_one_letter_code
_entity_poly.pdbx_strand_id
1 'polypeptide(L)'
;HNLNAKKVIEQFEIIEAGIILALTNYGLKPEKGVIHCPAIFLDGKKFSGNAQVRKKGYLLQHGTILLELDPDLMYSVLKAPHNLSKSKMVKSVYAKCIGIKEKLEFYEESDFLSSLKAGFEKTLGIKLKDGVFTENELKLAKNLVSMKYSRKEWLEKYE
;
A
#
# COMPACT_ATOMS: atom_id res chain seq x y z
N HIS A 1 9.34 23.35 2.02
CA HIS A 1 10.16 22.52 1.12
C HIS A 1 9.45 22.33 -0.21
N ASN A 2 10.12 22.60 -1.34
CA ASN A 2 9.65 22.21 -2.66
C ASN A 2 10.42 20.95 -3.08
N LEU A 3 9.71 19.85 -3.33
CA LEU A 3 10.31 18.56 -3.71
C LEU A 3 10.59 18.45 -5.22
N ASN A 4 10.30 19.50 -5.99
CA ASN A 4 10.61 19.65 -7.42
C ASN A 4 10.07 18.55 -8.36
N ALA A 5 9.16 17.69 -7.91
CA ALA A 5 8.55 16.67 -8.76
C ALA A 5 7.37 17.24 -9.56
N LYS A 6 7.57 17.40 -10.87
CA LYS A 6 6.59 17.97 -11.81
C LYS A 6 5.81 16.88 -12.54
N LYS A 7 6.44 15.74 -12.81
CA LYS A 7 5.80 14.61 -13.49
C LYS A 7 5.12 13.68 -12.48
N VAL A 8 4.10 12.98 -12.97
CA VAL A 8 3.35 11.98 -12.18
C VAL A 8 4.28 10.93 -11.59
N ILE A 9 5.26 10.49 -12.38
CA ILE A 9 6.22 9.47 -11.98
C ILE A 9 7.16 9.95 -10.89
N GLU A 10 7.73 11.15 -11.03
CA GLU A 10 8.66 11.72 -10.05
C GLU A 10 8.00 11.83 -8.67
N GLN A 11 6.73 12.26 -8.63
CA GLN A 11 5.99 12.38 -7.37
C GLN A 11 5.69 11.01 -6.75
N PHE A 12 5.39 10.02 -7.60
CA PHE A 12 5.17 8.65 -7.16
C PHE A 12 6.44 8.08 -6.51
N GLU A 13 7.57 8.24 -7.20
CA GLU A 13 8.90 7.76 -6.77
C GLU A 13 9.35 8.40 -5.46
N ILE A 14 9.06 9.69 -5.25
CA ILE A 14 9.38 10.39 -4.00
C ILE A 14 8.61 9.80 -2.82
N ILE A 15 7.29 9.59 -2.96
CA ILE A 15 6.49 9.01 -1.87
C ILE A 15 6.91 7.57 -1.62
N GLU A 16 7.11 6.78 -2.69
CA GLU A 16 7.55 5.39 -2.58
C GLU A 16 8.96 5.27 -1.98
N ALA A 17 9.86 6.23 -2.23
CA ALA A 17 11.18 6.25 -1.61
C ALA A 17 11.12 6.34 -0.08
N GLY A 18 10.09 6.97 0.51
CA GLY A 18 9.86 6.96 1.95
C GLY A 18 9.59 5.55 2.48
N ILE A 19 8.76 4.79 1.75
CA ILE A 19 8.41 3.40 2.07
C ILE A 19 9.63 2.49 1.92
N ILE A 20 10.36 2.60 0.81
CA ILE A 20 11.58 1.80 0.56
C ILE A 20 12.64 2.04 1.63
N LEU A 21 12.86 3.30 2.00
CA LEU A 21 13.83 3.65 3.03
C LEU A 21 13.42 3.10 4.41
N ALA A 22 12.14 3.22 4.77
CA ALA A 22 11.61 2.66 6.01
C ALA A 22 11.81 1.14 6.06
N LEU A 23 11.41 0.42 5.02
CA LEU A 23 11.55 -1.04 4.96
C LEU A 23 13.02 -1.47 5.00
N THR A 24 13.90 -0.72 4.34
CA THR A 24 15.35 -0.97 4.38
C THR A 24 15.90 -0.82 5.80
N ASN A 25 15.52 0.26 6.50
CA ASN A 25 15.94 0.48 7.89
C ASN A 25 15.34 -0.56 8.85
N TYR A 26 14.18 -1.13 8.50
CA TYR A 26 13.51 -2.19 9.25
C TYR A 26 14.13 -3.59 9.00
N GLY A 27 15.20 -3.68 8.21
CA GLY A 27 15.93 -4.93 7.97
C GLY A 27 15.48 -5.73 6.74
N LEU A 28 14.57 -5.17 5.93
CA LEU A 28 14.13 -5.79 4.68
C LEU A 28 14.96 -5.28 3.50
N LYS A 29 14.92 -6.00 2.37
CA LYS A 29 15.59 -5.61 1.12
C LYS A 29 14.56 -5.39 0.00
N PRO A 30 13.77 -4.31 0.07
CA PRO A 30 12.67 -4.10 -0.87
C PRO A 30 13.19 -3.75 -2.27
N GLU A 31 12.56 -4.34 -3.28
CA GLU A 31 12.80 -4.08 -4.70
C GLU A 31 11.61 -3.31 -5.28
N LYS A 32 11.89 -2.27 -6.08
CA LYS A 32 10.84 -1.53 -6.77
C LYS A 32 10.39 -2.27 -8.01
N GLY A 33 9.07 -2.32 -8.21
CA GLY A 33 8.47 -2.79 -9.45
C GLY A 33 8.77 -1.88 -10.64
N VAL A 34 8.39 -2.35 -11.84
CA VAL A 34 8.40 -1.52 -13.04
C VAL A 34 7.41 -0.37 -12.87
N ILE A 35 7.76 0.83 -13.34
CA ILE A 35 7.03 2.10 -13.19
C ILE A 35 5.49 1.99 -13.40
N HIS A 36 5.00 1.15 -14.31
CA HIS A 36 3.57 0.98 -14.59
C HIS A 36 2.83 0.03 -13.63
N CYS A 37 3.56 -0.61 -12.72
CA CYS A 37 3.04 -1.42 -11.63
C CYS A 37 3.79 -1.00 -10.36
N PRO A 38 3.28 -0.01 -9.61
CA PRO A 38 3.93 0.51 -8.39
C PRO A 38 3.80 -0.46 -7.22
N ALA A 39 4.32 -1.65 -7.43
CA ALA A 39 4.40 -2.73 -6.50
C ALA A 39 5.80 -2.75 -5.90
N ILE A 40 5.88 -3.17 -4.65
CA ILE A 40 7.15 -3.41 -3.97
C ILE A 40 7.28 -4.91 -3.74
N PHE A 41 8.50 -5.41 -3.93
CA PHE A 41 8.83 -6.82 -3.92
C PHE A 41 9.88 -7.15 -2.86
N LEU A 42 9.86 -8.37 -2.35
CA LEU A 42 10.93 -8.99 -1.58
C LEU A 42 11.25 -10.33 -2.23
N ASP A 43 12.51 -10.53 -2.59
CA ASP A 43 12.99 -11.72 -3.31
C ASP A 43 12.16 -12.00 -4.58
N GLY A 44 11.87 -10.94 -5.35
CA GLY A 44 11.04 -11.02 -6.55
C GLY A 44 9.54 -11.31 -6.32
N LYS A 45 9.07 -11.38 -5.07
CA LYS A 45 7.65 -11.60 -4.71
C LYS A 45 7.00 -10.31 -4.22
N LYS A 46 5.81 -10.00 -4.73
CA LYS A 46 5.06 -8.79 -4.39
C LYS A 46 4.51 -8.84 -2.97
N PHE A 47 4.74 -7.79 -2.19
CA PHE A 47 4.11 -7.62 -0.88
C PHE A 47 3.38 -6.28 -0.73
N SER A 48 3.59 -5.34 -1.66
CA SER A 48 2.91 -4.04 -1.62
C SER A 48 2.36 -3.67 -2.99
N GLY A 49 1.22 -3.00 -3.01
CA GLY A 49 0.69 -2.32 -4.19
C GLY A 49 0.27 -0.91 -3.82
N ASN A 50 0.64 0.05 -4.66
CA ASN A 50 0.37 1.46 -4.44
C ASN A 50 -0.53 2.03 -5.54
N ALA A 51 -1.27 3.08 -5.24
CA ALA A 51 -2.15 3.79 -6.15
C ALA A 51 -2.12 5.28 -5.85
N GLN A 52 -2.40 6.09 -6.86
CA GLN A 52 -2.28 7.54 -6.75
C GLN A 52 -3.41 8.23 -7.52
N VAL A 53 -4.04 9.22 -6.90
CA VAL A 53 -5.03 10.11 -7.53
C VAL A 53 -4.61 11.56 -7.36
N ARG A 54 -4.88 12.35 -8.41
CA ARG A 54 -4.59 13.80 -8.47
C ARG A 54 -5.86 14.53 -8.82
N LYS A 55 -6.22 15.54 -8.03
CA LYS A 55 -7.42 16.33 -8.28
C LYS A 55 -7.27 17.72 -7.71
N LYS A 56 -7.51 18.74 -8.54
CA LYS A 56 -7.55 20.17 -8.13
C LYS A 56 -6.31 20.61 -7.32
N GLY A 57 -5.11 20.20 -7.74
CA GLY A 57 -3.86 20.54 -7.06
C GLY A 57 -3.52 19.67 -5.83
N TYR A 58 -4.42 18.75 -5.44
CA TYR A 58 -4.17 17.79 -4.36
C TYR A 58 -3.70 16.44 -4.90
N LEU A 59 -2.85 15.78 -4.12
CA LEU A 59 -2.32 14.46 -4.37
C LEU A 59 -2.71 13.53 -3.21
N LEU A 60 -3.22 12.34 -3.54
CA LEU A 60 -3.38 11.25 -2.59
C LEU A 60 -2.68 10.02 -3.18
N GLN A 61 -1.66 9.54 -2.49
CA GLN A 61 -1.04 8.24 -2.74
C GLN A 61 -1.30 7.35 -1.53
N HIS A 62 -1.76 6.13 -1.80
CA HIS A 62 -2.03 5.14 -0.77
C HIS A 62 -1.67 3.76 -1.30
N GLY A 63 -1.52 2.80 -0.40
CA GLY A 63 -1.18 1.44 -0.76
C GLY A 63 -1.40 0.48 0.39
N THR A 64 -0.99 -0.76 0.19
CA THR A 64 -1.01 -1.80 1.21
C THR A 64 0.40 -2.37 1.40
N ILE A 65 0.70 -2.85 2.59
CA ILE A 65 1.85 -3.71 2.89
C ILE A 65 1.26 -5.01 3.43
N LEU A 66 1.57 -6.12 2.76
CA LEU A 66 1.11 -7.44 3.15
C LEU A 66 1.98 -7.93 4.30
N LEU A 67 1.41 -8.00 5.50
CA LEU A 67 2.10 -8.50 6.69
C LEU A 67 2.24 -10.01 6.64
N GLU A 68 1.11 -10.69 6.42
CA GLU A 68 0.98 -12.14 6.35
C GLU A 68 0.12 -12.50 5.14
N LEU A 69 0.39 -13.66 4.56
CA LEU A 69 -0.27 -14.16 3.36
C LEU A 69 -1.09 -15.40 3.72
N ASP A 70 -2.40 -15.37 3.42
CA ASP A 70 -3.27 -16.55 3.42
C ASP A 70 -3.77 -16.81 1.99
N PRO A 71 -3.11 -17.70 1.23
CA PRO A 71 -3.48 -17.98 -0.15
C PRO A 71 -4.81 -18.70 -0.31
N ASP A 72 -5.26 -19.45 0.70
CA ASP A 72 -6.55 -20.12 0.67
C ASP A 72 -7.70 -19.11 0.79
N LEU A 73 -7.58 -18.15 1.72
CA LEU A 73 -8.52 -17.05 1.83
C LEU A 73 -8.49 -16.18 0.57
N MET A 74 -7.30 -15.78 0.11
CA MET A 74 -7.16 -15.03 -1.14
C MET A 74 -7.81 -15.76 -2.31
N TYR A 75 -7.68 -17.09 -2.37
CA TYR A 75 -8.35 -17.89 -3.40
C TYR A 75 -9.87 -17.77 -3.32
N SER A 76 -10.45 -17.84 -2.12
CA SER A 76 -11.91 -17.82 -1.94
C SER A 76 -12.56 -16.48 -2.27
N VAL A 77 -11.84 -15.36 -2.16
CA VAL A 77 -12.41 -14.01 -2.32
C VAL A 77 -12.07 -13.35 -3.65
N LEU A 78 -10.99 -13.78 -4.33
CA LEU A 78 -10.63 -13.25 -5.63
C LEU A 78 -11.35 -14.04 -6.74
N LYS A 79 -11.89 -13.33 -7.74
CA LYS A 79 -12.45 -13.95 -8.94
C LYS A 79 -11.33 -14.72 -9.66
N ALA A 80 -11.26 -16.03 -9.42
CA ALA A 80 -10.31 -16.90 -10.09
C ALA A 80 -10.69 -17.03 -11.57
N PRO A 81 -9.73 -17.00 -12.52
CA PRO A 81 -10.04 -17.33 -13.91
C PRO A 81 -10.70 -18.71 -13.98
N HIS A 82 -11.78 -18.84 -14.75
CA HIS A 82 -12.64 -20.04 -14.80
C HIS A 82 -11.93 -21.38 -15.03
N ASN A 83 -10.66 -21.38 -15.46
CA ASN A 83 -9.89 -22.56 -15.85
C ASN A 83 -8.73 -22.91 -14.89
N LEU A 84 -8.58 -22.23 -13.74
CA LEU A 84 -7.52 -22.50 -12.77
C LEU A 84 -8.07 -23.24 -11.55
N SER A 85 -7.65 -24.49 -11.36
CA SER A 85 -7.94 -25.24 -10.13
C SER A 85 -7.36 -24.54 -8.89
N LYS A 86 -8.02 -24.70 -7.73
CA LYS A 86 -7.58 -24.17 -6.43
C LYS A 86 -6.09 -24.35 -6.15
N SER A 87 -5.59 -25.57 -6.29
CA SER A 87 -4.18 -25.91 -6.05
C SER A 87 -3.20 -25.14 -6.95
N LYS A 88 -3.53 -24.95 -8.24
CA LYS A 88 -2.71 -24.19 -9.19
C LYS A 88 -2.69 -22.70 -8.87
N MET A 89 -3.83 -22.13 -8.45
CA MET A 89 -3.86 -20.70 -8.11
C MET A 89 -3.17 -20.42 -6.77
N VAL A 90 -3.39 -21.23 -5.74
CA VAL A 90 -2.65 -21.13 -4.46
C VAL A 90 -1.14 -21.18 -4.70
N LYS A 91 -0.67 -22.15 -5.50
CA LYS A 91 0.75 -22.21 -5.91
C LYS A 91 1.20 -20.95 -6.65
N SER A 92 0.38 -20.42 -7.56
CA SER A 92 0.70 -19.16 -8.26
C SER A 92 0.75 -17.96 -7.32
N VAL A 93 -0.08 -17.90 -6.28
CA VAL A 93 -0.07 -16.81 -5.30
C VAL A 93 1.20 -16.89 -4.46
N TYR A 94 1.52 -18.06 -3.90
CA TYR A 94 2.79 -18.28 -3.18
C TYR A 94 4.05 -17.99 -4.01
N ALA A 95 3.98 -18.25 -5.32
CA ALA A 95 5.08 -17.95 -6.24
C ALA A 95 5.24 -16.45 -6.53
N LYS A 96 4.18 -15.64 -6.35
CA LYS A 96 4.14 -14.24 -6.78
C LYS A 96 4.03 -13.23 -5.63
N CYS A 97 3.57 -13.65 -4.46
CA CYS A 97 3.33 -12.79 -3.31
C CYS A 97 4.04 -13.31 -2.06
N ILE A 98 4.30 -12.40 -1.11
CA ILE A 98 4.95 -12.70 0.17
C ILE A 98 4.41 -11.78 1.27
N GLY A 99 4.24 -12.30 2.48
CA GLY A 99 4.03 -11.47 3.67
C GLY A 99 5.36 -11.04 4.27
N ILE A 100 5.53 -9.78 4.66
CA ILE A 100 6.82 -9.30 5.18
C ILE A 100 7.28 -10.04 6.44
N LYS A 101 6.35 -10.60 7.24
CA LYS A 101 6.69 -11.37 8.43
C LYS A 101 7.45 -12.66 8.11
N GLU A 102 7.35 -13.20 6.90
CA GLU A 102 8.14 -14.35 6.46
C GLU A 102 9.66 -14.06 6.38
N LYS A 103 10.04 -12.77 6.39
CA LYS A 103 11.43 -12.31 6.31
C LYS A 103 11.93 -11.68 7.60
N LEU A 104 11.15 -11.76 8.67
CA LEU A 104 11.45 -11.16 9.95
C LEU A 104 11.45 -12.23 11.02
N GLU A 105 12.44 -12.20 11.91
CA GLU A 105 12.45 -13.07 13.10
C GLU A 105 11.42 -12.61 14.13
N PHE A 106 11.19 -11.29 14.19
CA PHE A 106 10.25 -10.66 15.11
C PHE A 106 9.54 -9.50 14.43
N TYR A 107 8.25 -9.33 14.73
CA TYR A 107 7.44 -8.21 14.25
C TYR A 107 6.73 -7.56 15.42
N GLU A 108 6.93 -6.25 15.56
CA GLU A 108 6.19 -5.39 16.47
C GLU A 108 5.69 -4.19 15.67
N GLU A 109 4.40 -3.87 15.82
CA GLU A 109 3.71 -2.90 14.98
C GLU A 109 4.20 -1.48 15.26
N SER A 110 4.46 -1.12 16.51
CA SER A 110 4.93 0.22 16.87
C SER A 110 6.34 0.50 16.32
N ASP A 111 7.23 -0.48 16.31
CA ASP A 111 8.56 -0.41 15.69
C ASP A 111 8.45 -0.26 14.17
N PHE A 112 7.55 -1.04 13.56
CA PHE A 112 7.29 -0.97 12.12
C PHE A 112 6.75 0.41 11.70
N LEU A 113 5.75 0.92 12.43
CA LEU A 113 5.19 2.25 12.22
C LEU A 113 6.22 3.36 12.47
N SER A 114 7.09 3.20 13.47
CA SER A 114 8.18 4.13 13.75
C SER A 114 9.18 4.17 12.60
N SER A 115 9.53 3.02 12.02
CA SER A 115 10.39 2.95 10.84
C SER A 115 9.75 3.63 9.63
N LEU A 116 8.45 3.41 9.39
CA LEU A 116 7.68 4.10 8.34
C LEU A 116 7.72 5.62 8.51
N LYS A 117 7.41 6.12 9.72
CA LYS A 117 7.49 7.55 10.04
C LYS A 117 8.90 8.09 9.74
N ALA A 118 9.95 7.43 10.21
CA ALA A 118 11.34 7.85 10.00
C ALA A 118 11.74 7.86 8.51
N GLY A 119 11.31 6.86 7.73
CA GLY A 119 11.54 6.81 6.29
C GLY A 119 10.90 7.99 5.55
N PHE A 120 9.65 8.31 5.87
CA PHE A 120 8.98 9.48 5.31
C PHE A 120 9.61 10.81 5.72
N GLU A 121 9.93 10.99 7.01
CA GLU A 121 10.60 12.21 7.49
C GLU A 121 11.93 12.45 6.77
N LYS A 122 12.76 11.41 6.66
CA LYS A 122 14.07 11.50 6.01
C LYS A 122 13.95 11.75 4.52
N THR A 123 13.06 11.05 3.82
CA THR A 123 12.88 11.21 2.37
C THR A 123 12.29 12.57 2.00
N LEU A 124 11.33 13.08 2.79
CA LEU A 124 10.65 14.33 2.49
C LEU A 124 11.35 15.55 3.12
N GLY A 125 12.33 15.36 4.00
CA GLY A 125 12.98 16.43 4.74
C GLY A 125 12.02 17.18 5.67
N ILE A 126 11.11 16.44 6.32
CA ILE A 126 10.08 16.99 7.21
C ILE A 126 10.13 16.35 8.59
N LYS A 127 9.37 16.94 9.52
CA LYS A 127 9.04 16.31 10.80
C LYS A 127 7.54 16.07 10.87
N LEU A 128 7.17 14.80 11.06
CA LEU A 128 5.80 14.38 11.26
C LEU A 128 5.40 14.76 12.68
N LYS A 129 4.15 15.20 12.83
CA LYS A 129 3.53 15.46 14.12
C LYS A 129 2.25 14.67 14.18
N ASP A 130 1.98 14.05 15.32
CA ASP A 130 0.70 13.38 15.52
C ASP A 130 -0.41 14.43 15.46
N GLY A 131 -1.43 14.12 14.65
CA GLY A 131 -2.61 14.95 14.47
C GLY A 131 -3.85 14.18 14.90
N VAL A 132 -4.92 14.93 15.18
CA VAL A 132 -6.25 14.38 15.39
C VAL A 132 -7.15 14.79 14.24
N PHE A 133 -8.12 13.96 13.90
CA PHE A 133 -9.13 14.34 12.91
C PHE A 133 -9.93 15.54 13.40
N THR A 134 -10.10 16.52 12.52
CA THR A 134 -11.01 17.65 12.76
C THR A 134 -12.47 17.18 12.70
N GLU A 135 -13.36 17.91 13.36
CA GLU A 135 -14.81 17.63 13.29
C GLU A 135 -15.33 17.62 11.85
N ASN A 136 -14.81 18.51 11.01
CA ASN A 136 -15.18 18.60 9.59
C ASN A 136 -14.75 17.35 8.81
N GLU A 137 -13.54 16.83 9.04
CA GLU A 137 -13.07 15.59 8.41
C GLU A 137 -13.92 14.40 8.84
N LEU A 138 -14.23 14.28 10.14
CA LEU A 138 -15.08 13.21 10.66
C LEU A 138 -16.50 13.29 10.10
N LYS A 139 -17.08 14.50 10.04
CA LYS A 139 -18.41 14.72 9.45
C LYS A 139 -18.41 14.38 7.96
N LEU A 140 -17.39 14.79 7.21
CA LEU A 140 -17.24 14.46 5.80
C LEU A 140 -17.10 12.94 5.59
N ALA A 141 -16.29 12.27 6.40
CA ALA A 141 -16.11 10.82 6.34
C ALA A 141 -17.44 10.09 6.60
N LYS A 142 -18.18 10.46 7.65
CA LYS A 142 -19.51 9.89 7.96
C LYS A 142 -20.50 10.11 6.81
N ASN A 143 -20.53 11.31 6.24
CA ASN A 143 -21.38 11.62 5.10
C ASN A 143 -21.01 10.79 3.85
N LEU A 144 -19.71 10.63 3.57
CA LEU A 144 -19.23 9.81 2.46
C LEU A 144 -19.54 8.33 2.64
N VAL A 145 -19.45 7.80 3.86
CA VAL A 145 -19.89 6.43 4.15
C VAL A 145 -21.37 6.29 3.80
N SER A 146 -22.22 7.12 4.40
CA SER A 146 -23.68 7.05 4.24
C SER A 146 -24.16 7.28 2.80
N MET A 147 -23.56 8.21 2.07
CA MET A 147 -24.05 8.61 0.74
C MET A 147 -23.36 7.86 -0.41
N LYS A 148 -22.25 7.16 -0.14
CA LYS A 148 -21.42 6.59 -1.20
C LYS A 148 -20.83 5.24 -0.82
N TYR A 149 -19.89 5.17 0.13
CA TYR A 149 -19.07 3.96 0.32
C TYR A 149 -19.84 2.76 0.90
N SER A 150 -21.00 2.96 1.53
CA SER A 150 -21.89 1.86 1.97
C SER A 150 -23.01 1.54 0.98
N ARG A 151 -23.09 2.24 -0.15
CA ARG A 151 -24.18 2.11 -1.12
C ARG A 151 -23.88 1.02 -2.13
N LYS A 152 -24.87 0.18 -2.43
CA LYS A 152 -24.75 -0.92 -3.39
C LYS A 152 -24.38 -0.39 -4.79
N GLU A 153 -24.98 0.72 -5.19
CA GLU A 153 -24.72 1.42 -6.45
C GLU A 153 -23.26 1.86 -6.60
N TRP A 154 -22.57 2.07 -5.48
CA TRP A 154 -21.13 2.35 -5.48
C TRP A 154 -20.30 1.07 -5.49
N LEU A 155 -20.63 0.10 -4.62
CA LEU A 155 -19.87 -1.14 -4.45
C LEU A 155 -19.92 -2.04 -5.69
N GLU A 156 -21.06 -2.05 -6.39
CA GLU A 156 -21.34 -2.89 -7.56
C GLU A 156 -21.32 -2.09 -8.87
N LYS A 157 -20.78 -0.87 -8.85
CA LYS A 157 -20.80 0.05 -10.00
C LYS A 157 -20.23 -0.55 -11.30
N TYR A 158 -19.31 -1.51 -11.17
CA TYR A 158 -18.57 -2.13 -12.27
C TYR A 158 -18.80 -3.64 -12.37
N GLU A 159 -19.77 -4.18 -11.62
CA GLU A 159 -20.26 -5.54 -11.85
C GLU A 159 -21.24 -5.55 -13.03
#